data_AF-A0A924SAB6-F1
#
_entry.id   AF-A0A924SAB6-F1
#
_cell.length_a   1.000
_cell.length_b   1.000
_cell.length_c   1.000
_cell.angle_alpha   90.00
_cell.angle_beta   90.00
_cell.angle_gamma   90.00
#
_symmetry.space_group_name_H-M   'P 1'
#
loop_
_entity.id
_entity.type
_entity.pdbx_description
1 polymer ?
#
loop_
_entity_poly.entity_id
_entity_poly.type
_entity_poly.pdbx_seq_one_letter_code
_entity_poly.pdbx_strand_id
1 'polypeptide(L)'
;MSTIYKLLSASGWAGARADGLFAGSAVDLADGFIHFSSGEQAQETAAKWFAGQDDLLLLTVEIDDADPALKWEASRGGALFPHL
;
A
#
# COMPACT_ATOMS: atom_id res chain seq x y z
N MET A 1 4.77 -14.62 8.18
CA MET A 1 3.72 -14.02 7.35
C MET A 1 3.22 -12.79 8.07
N SER A 2 3.24 -11.66 7.37
CA SER A 2 2.71 -10.38 7.86
C SER A 2 1.48 -9.98 7.07
N THR A 3 0.53 -9.41 7.79
CA THR A 3 -0.62 -8.70 7.21
C THR A 3 -0.25 -7.24 6.98
N ILE A 4 -0.19 -6.83 5.71
CA ILE A 4 0.06 -5.44 5.29
C ILE A 4 -1.10 -4.91 4.46
N TYR A 5 -1.21 -3.58 4.38
CA TYR A 5 -2.39 -2.93 3.84
C TYR A 5 -2.06 -1.98 2.70
N LYS A 6 -2.86 -2.03 1.63
CA LYS A 6 -2.82 -1.05 0.53
C LYS A 6 -4.09 -0.22 0.50
N LEU A 7 -3.93 1.10 0.48
CA LEU A 7 -5.00 2.03 0.16
C LEU A 7 -4.94 2.44 -1.31
N LEU A 8 -6.06 2.39 -2.00
CA LEU A 8 -6.20 2.78 -3.40
C LEU A 8 -7.67 3.08 -3.75
N SER A 9 -7.90 3.84 -4.83
CA SER A 9 -9.27 4.09 -5.31
C SER A 9 -9.92 2.82 -5.85
N ALA A 10 -11.25 2.73 -5.76
CA ALA A 10 -12.02 1.66 -6.37
C ALA A 10 -11.78 1.54 -7.88
N SER A 11 -11.60 2.66 -8.58
CA SER A 11 -11.25 2.70 -10.00
C SER A 11 -9.86 2.10 -10.27
N GLY A 12 -8.87 2.43 -9.44
CA GLY A 12 -7.52 1.86 -9.53
C GLY A 12 -7.53 0.36 -9.30
N TRP A 13 -8.34 -0.11 -8.34
CA TRP A 13 -8.51 -1.53 -8.10
C TRP A 13 -9.25 -2.25 -9.25
N ALA A 14 -10.28 -1.64 -9.81
CA ALA A 14 -11.00 -2.20 -10.96
C ALA A 14 -10.07 -2.38 -12.17
N GLY A 15 -9.20 -1.40 -12.44
CA GLY A 15 -8.17 -1.50 -13.47
C GLY A 15 -7.20 -2.66 -13.20
N ALA A 16 -6.65 -2.72 -11.99
CA ALA A 16 -5.74 -3.80 -11.60
C ALA A 16 -6.37 -5.19 -11.71
N ARG A 17 -7.66 -5.33 -11.38
CA ARG A 17 -8.39 -6.59 -11.55
C ARG A 17 -8.60 -6.96 -13.02
N ALA A 18 -8.82 -5.97 -13.89
CA ALA A 18 -8.95 -6.20 -15.33
C ALA A 18 -7.62 -6.63 -15.95
N ASP A 19 -6.52 -6.02 -15.51
CA ASP A 19 -5.16 -6.31 -16.00
C ASP A 19 -4.55 -7.58 -15.36
N GLY A 20 -5.14 -8.07 -14.26
CA GLY A 20 -4.62 -9.19 -13.48
C GLY A 20 -3.37 -8.83 -12.65
N LEU A 21 -2.99 -7.56 -12.61
CA LEU A 21 -1.80 -7.05 -11.93
C LEU A 21 -2.06 -5.63 -11.40
N PHE A 22 -1.70 -5.40 -10.14
CA PHE A 22 -1.59 -4.04 -9.61
C PHE A 22 -0.14 -3.58 -9.74
N ALA A 23 0.14 -2.71 -10.73
CA ALA A 23 1.48 -2.18 -10.97
C ALA A 23 1.87 -1.00 -10.05
N GLY A 24 0.97 -0.60 -9.14
CA GLY A 24 1.14 0.58 -8.29
C GLY A 24 0.23 1.74 -8.66
N SER A 25 0.00 2.63 -7.69
CA SER A 25 -0.57 3.95 -7.89
C SER A 25 0.46 4.92 -8.50
N ALA A 26 0.04 6.13 -8.84
CA ALA A 26 0.95 7.13 -9.43
C ALA A 26 2.19 7.42 -8.57
N VAL A 27 2.03 7.45 -7.23
CA VAL A 27 3.17 7.65 -6.31
C VAL A 27 4.07 6.43 -6.24
N ASP A 28 3.49 5.23 -6.25
CA ASP A 28 4.28 3.98 -6.25
C ASP A 28 5.16 3.87 -7.50
N LEU A 29 4.60 4.22 -8.66
CA LEU A 29 5.34 4.22 -9.92
C LEU A 29 6.44 5.29 -9.96
N ALA A 30 6.20 6.45 -9.34
CA ALA A 30 7.19 7.51 -9.26
C ALA A 30 8.35 7.16 -8.32
N ASP A 31 8.05 6.51 -7.21
CA ASP A 31 9.03 6.14 -6.18
C ASP A 31 9.72 4.79 -6.48
N GLY A 32 9.13 3.98 -7.37
CA GLY A 32 9.71 2.74 -7.87
C GLY A 32 9.41 1.51 -7.03
N PHE A 33 8.45 1.58 -6.11
CA PHE A 33 7.98 0.48 -5.26
C PHE A 33 6.55 0.74 -4.77
N ILE A 34 5.83 -0.31 -4.39
CA ILE A 34 4.48 -0.22 -3.86
C ILE A 34 4.52 0.09 -2.37
N HIS A 35 3.94 1.22 -1.99
CA HIS A 35 3.75 1.58 -0.58
C HIS A 35 2.63 0.76 0.04
N PHE A 36 2.97 0.03 1.10
CA PHE A 36 2.00 -0.55 2.01
C PHE A 36 2.06 0.16 3.37
N SER A 37 1.14 -0.21 4.26
CA SER A 37 1.13 0.20 5.66
C SER A 37 0.95 -1.02 6.54
N SER A 38 1.52 -1.00 7.74
CA SER A 38 1.10 -1.91 8.81
C SER A 38 -0.32 -1.56 9.28
N GLY A 39 -0.94 -2.43 10.08
CA GLY A 39 -2.27 -2.16 10.65
C GLY A 39 -2.31 -0.87 11.49
N GLU A 40 -1.25 -0.61 12.25
CA GLU A 40 -1.14 0.61 13.09
C GLU A 40 -0.95 1.88 12.25
N GLN A 41 -0.40 1.74 11.03
CA GLN A 41 -0.11 2.85 10.13
C GLN A 41 -1.26 3.19 9.18
N ALA A 42 -2.11 2.20 8.85
CA ALA A 42 -3.11 2.31 7.78
C ALA A 42 -4.08 3.49 7.99
N GLN A 43 -4.55 3.71 9.22
CA GLN A 43 -5.48 4.79 9.54
C GLN A 43 -4.85 6.19 9.33
N GLU A 44 -3.60 6.38 9.77
CA GLU A 44 -2.90 7.65 9.56
C GLU A 44 -2.57 7.86 8.07
N THR A 45 -2.18 6.80 7.35
CA THR A 45 -1.97 6.85 5.90
C THR A 45 -3.26 7.27 5.17
N ALA A 46 -4.42 6.73 5.56
CA ALA A 46 -5.72 7.13 5.02
C ALA A 46 -6.00 8.62 5.27
N ALA A 47 -5.85 9.07 6.52
CA ALA A 47 -6.12 10.45 6.91
C ALA A 47 -5.18 11.45 6.23
N LYS A 48 -3.91 11.07 5.98
CA LYS A 48 -2.90 11.98 5.41
C LYS A 48 -3.01 12.12 3.90
N TRP A 49 -3.24 11.03 3.18
CA TRP A 49 -3.10 11.00 1.72
C TRP A 49 -4.43 10.89 0.97
N PHE A 50 -5.49 10.43 1.64
CA PHE A 50 -6.78 10.13 1.03
C PHE A 50 -7.94 10.93 1.67
N ALA A 51 -7.63 12.01 2.37
CA ALA A 51 -8.64 12.88 2.98
C ALA A 51 -9.62 13.44 1.93
N GLY A 52 -10.91 13.23 2.15
CA GLY A 52 -11.98 13.71 1.26
C GLY A 52 -12.14 12.89 -0.03
N GLN A 53 -11.43 11.77 -0.17
CA GLN A 53 -11.61 10.87 -1.30
C GLN A 53 -12.72 9.84 -0.99
N ASP A 54 -13.75 9.83 -1.83
CA ASP A 54 -14.77 8.79 -1.84
C ASP A 54 -14.27 7.52 -2.55
N ASP A 55 -14.99 6.42 -2.36
CA ASP A 55 -14.69 5.12 -3.00
C ASP A 55 -13.25 4.62 -2.76
N LEU A 56 -12.72 4.89 -1.57
CA LEU A 56 -11.43 4.37 -1.13
C LEU A 56 -11.56 2.91 -0.69
N LEU A 57 -10.64 2.07 -1.17
CA LEU A 57 -10.53 0.68 -0.76
C LEU A 57 -9.31 0.48 0.15
N LEU A 58 -9.47 -0.44 1.11
CA LEU A 58 -8.38 -0.99 1.90
C LEU A 58 -8.22 -2.47 1.53
N LEU A 59 -7.10 -2.82 0.91
CA LEU A 59 -6.75 -4.20 0.62
C LEU A 59 -5.89 -4.76 1.75
N THR A 60 -6.26 -5.93 2.24
CA THR A 60 -5.46 -6.73 3.15
C THR A 60 -4.62 -7.70 2.32
N VAL A 61 -3.31 -7.69 2.53
CA VAL A 61 -2.36 -8.54 1.83
C VAL A 61 -1.58 -9.35 2.85
N GLU A 62 -1.62 -10.66 2.71
CA GLU A 62 -0.77 -11.59 3.44
C GLU A 62 0.50 -11.84 2.61
N ILE A 63 1.66 -11.56 3.19
CA ILE A 63 2.95 -11.77 2.54
C ILE A 63 3.89 -12.52 3.49
N ASP A 64 4.79 -13.33 2.92
CA ASP A 64 5.83 -13.97 3.71
C ASP A 64 6.89 -12.93 4.12
N ASP A 65 7.29 -12.94 5.39
CA ASP A 65 8.35 -12.05 5.89
C ASP A 65 9.72 -12.43 5.33
N ALA A 66 9.86 -13.66 4.84
CA ALA A 66 11.05 -14.13 4.14
C ALA A 66 11.09 -13.74 2.66
N ASP A 67 10.04 -13.10 2.11
CA ASP A 67 10.04 -12.63 0.74
C ASP A 67 11.12 -11.53 0.57
N PRO A 68 12.16 -11.76 -0.26
CA PRO A 68 13.26 -10.80 -0.40
C PRO A 68 12.85 -9.50 -1.10
N ALA A 69 11.68 -9.45 -1.75
CA ALA A 69 11.16 -8.22 -2.33
C ALA A 69 10.52 -7.31 -1.27
N LEU A 70 10.00 -7.88 -0.18
CA LEU A 70 9.42 -7.10 0.92
C LEU A 70 10.52 -6.44 1.74
N LYS A 71 10.50 -5.11 1.80
CA LYS A 71 11.42 -4.31 2.60
C LYS A 71 10.66 -3.50 3.63
N TRP A 72 11.14 -3.58 4.87
CA TRP A 72 10.67 -2.73 5.96
C TRP A 72 11.65 -1.58 6.13
N GLU A 73 11.28 -0.39 5.65
CA GLU A 73 12.18 0.76 5.57
C GLU A 73 11.69 1.92 6.42
N ALA A 74 12.62 2.64 7.06
CA ALA A 74 12.28 3.78 7.88
C ALA A 74 11.75 4.93 7.02
N SER A 75 10.57 5.44 7.38
CA SER A 75 9.90 6.52 6.66
C SER A 75 9.33 7.53 7.66
N ARG A 76 8.01 7.78 7.63
CA ARG A 76 7.33 8.77 8.45
C ARG A 76 7.59 8.53 9.94
N GLY A 77 8.16 9.54 10.61
CA GLY A 77 8.42 9.49 12.05
C GLY A 77 9.46 8.44 12.47
N GLY A 78 10.26 7.92 11.53
CA GLY A 78 11.21 6.84 11.79
C GLY A 78 10.57 5.45 11.92
N ALA A 79 9.24 5.33 11.77
CA ALA A 79 8.57 4.04 11.75
C ALA A 79 8.90 3.28 10.45
N LEU A 80 8.95 1.95 10.53
CA LEU A 80 9.21 1.08 9.39
C LEU A 80 7.92 0.86 8.60
N PHE A 81 7.94 1.18 7.31
CA PHE A 81 6.84 0.92 6.39
C PHE A 81 7.19 -0.25 5.47
N PRO A 82 6.23 -1.13 5.15
CA PRO A 82 6.42 -2.20 4.18
C PRO A 82 6.37 -1.65 2.75
N HIS A 83 7.41 -1.94 1.97
CA HIS A 83 7.54 -1.61 0.57
C HIS A 83 7.78 -2.88 -0.24
N LEU A 84 7.15 -3.00 -1.41
CA LEU A 84 7.31 -4.13 -2.35
C LEU A 84 7.76 -3.65 -3.73
#